data_AF-A0A2V5XY58-F1
#
_entry.id   AF-A0A2V5XY58-F1
#
_cell.length_a   1.000
_cell.length_b   1.000
_cell.length_c   1.000
_cell.angle_alpha   90.00
_cell.angle_beta   90.00
_cell.angle_gamma   90.00
#
_symmetry.space_group_name_H-M   'P 1'
#
loop_
_entity.id
_entity.type
_entity.pdbx_description
1 polymer ?
#
loop_
_entity_poly.entity_id
_entity_poly.type
_entity_poly.pdbx_seq_one_letter_code
_entity_poly.pdbx_strand_id
1 'polypeptide(L)'
;MKRNIAGKQCANIYSRSSWVNGSFPSCSRAPNPANMNLSAKPSRRPFAKPASKSNRQVDAAAIPSSAAELLCAGAVFLAALLLFSWTLAPTVTLTDSGELILVAQGLGVAHPPGFPLWVILAHLASLVPLGNVAVRINFSSAFFAALACAMLTLVVAELMITAAYLPARKGGAQQRKRAEDSRIDRLLVFAPALGAGLLMAFSRTLWSYATIAEVYTLNTLLILIVFFLMLRWRRRIIADRREKRGPVTIHDSWLYAAAAAFGLALGVHHVTVGLTLPAVAVVVYRTEGLRFFTSRRLVYAALISIAAMVAVYAYLPFAASRSPLINWGNPRSLQEIWWHITGRQYRVFLSFTP
;
A
#
# COMPACT_ATOMS: atom_id res chain seq x y z
N MET A 1 -30.97 37.64 51.72
CA MET A 1 -29.91 37.29 52.68
C MET A 1 -28.55 37.72 52.10
N LYS A 2 -27.67 38.25 52.95
CA LYS A 2 -26.48 39.08 52.67
C LYS A 2 -25.29 38.37 51.96
N ARG A 3 -24.55 39.18 51.16
CA ARG A 3 -23.07 39.34 51.00
C ARG A 3 -22.23 38.10 50.61
N ASN A 4 -21.41 38.06 49.56
CA ASN A 4 -20.34 38.92 49.01
C ASN A 4 -19.00 38.87 49.79
N ILE A 5 -17.88 39.02 49.03
CA ILE A 5 -16.44 39.21 49.36
C ILE A 5 -15.59 37.93 49.15
N ALA A 6 -14.75 37.75 48.12
CA ALA A 6 -13.63 38.52 47.52
C ALA A 6 -12.23 38.23 48.12
N GLY A 7 -11.36 37.64 47.29
CA GLY A 7 -10.08 38.23 46.85
C GLY A 7 -8.86 38.34 47.77
N LYS A 8 -7.75 37.75 47.27
CA LYS A 8 -6.31 38.07 47.45
C LYS A 8 -5.60 37.63 48.74
N GLN A 9 -4.48 36.91 48.55
CA GLN A 9 -3.17 37.30 49.11
C GLN A 9 -1.99 36.54 48.45
N CYS A 10 -1.01 37.32 47.98
CA CYS A 10 0.38 36.91 47.78
C CYS A 10 1.16 37.22 49.06
N ALA A 11 2.17 36.40 49.41
CA ALA A 11 3.54 36.84 49.70
C ALA A 11 4.35 35.73 50.41
N ASN A 12 5.47 35.39 49.78
CA ASN A 12 6.59 34.64 50.35
C ASN A 12 7.41 35.57 51.26
N ILE A 13 7.68 35.16 52.50
CA ILE A 13 8.74 35.73 53.35
C ILE A 13 9.39 34.59 54.13
N TYR A 14 10.66 34.32 53.85
CA TYR A 14 11.60 33.79 54.84
C TYR A 14 12.96 34.43 54.60
N SER A 15 13.30 35.39 55.46
CA SER A 15 14.65 35.93 55.64
C SER A 15 15.19 35.46 56.99
N ARG A 16 16.39 34.88 57.01
CA ARG A 16 17.35 34.78 58.13
C ARG A 16 18.68 34.40 57.45
N SER A 17 19.86 34.91 57.76
CA SER A 17 20.35 35.87 58.76
C SER A 17 21.82 36.10 58.39
N SER A 18 22.24 37.36 58.37
CA SER A 18 23.62 37.82 58.16
C SER A 18 24.43 37.79 59.46
N TRP A 19 25.64 37.25 59.46
CA TRP A 19 26.72 37.65 60.38
C TRP A 19 28.11 37.49 59.72
N VAL A 20 28.79 38.64 59.62
CA VAL A 20 30.23 38.93 59.83
C VAL A 20 31.23 38.86 58.66
N ASN A 21 31.89 40.02 58.55
CA ASN A 21 32.98 40.47 57.68
C ASN A 21 34.33 39.78 57.91
N GLY A 22 35.18 39.79 56.88
CA GLY A 22 36.62 39.53 57.01
C GLY A 22 37.36 39.42 55.67
N SER A 23 37.73 40.55 55.08
CA SER A 23 38.72 40.78 54.02
C SER A 23 40.10 40.19 54.40
N PHE A 24 41.10 39.84 53.59
CA PHE A 24 41.58 40.17 52.23
C PHE A 24 42.72 39.13 51.89
N PRO A 25 43.45 39.18 50.75
CA PRO A 25 44.08 38.01 50.12
C PRO A 25 45.62 38.01 50.28
N SER A 26 46.29 36.91 49.90
CA SER A 26 47.45 36.96 48.98
C SER A 26 48.12 35.60 48.84
N CYS A 27 48.63 35.39 47.63
CA CYS A 27 49.32 34.23 47.14
C CYS A 27 50.81 34.56 47.04
N SER A 28 51.72 33.69 47.50
CA SER A 28 53.09 33.58 46.97
C SER A 28 53.86 32.37 47.54
N ARG A 29 54.33 31.50 46.62
CA ARG A 29 55.67 30.88 46.45
C ARG A 29 56.49 30.55 47.73
N ALA A 30 57.19 29.41 47.88
CA ALA A 30 57.95 28.52 46.98
C ALA A 30 58.35 27.23 47.77
N PRO A 31 59.44 26.49 47.46
CA PRO A 31 59.66 25.54 46.36
C PRO A 31 59.96 24.09 46.83
N ASN A 32 60.10 23.22 45.84
CA ASN A 32 60.46 21.79 45.89
C ASN A 32 61.86 21.51 46.51
N PRO A 33 62.11 20.30 47.05
CA PRO A 33 63.27 19.54 46.57
C PRO A 33 63.00 18.03 46.39
N ALA A 34 63.93 17.40 45.66
CA ALA A 34 63.85 16.10 45.01
C ALA A 34 64.41 14.90 45.84
N ASN A 35 64.06 13.69 45.37
CA ASN A 35 64.74 12.38 45.50
C ASN A 35 64.79 11.73 46.91
N MET A 36 64.69 10.41 47.14
CA MET A 36 64.93 9.21 46.31
C MET A 36 64.28 7.96 46.96
N ASN A 37 63.76 7.07 46.12
CA ASN A 37 63.70 5.59 46.17
C ASN A 37 63.41 4.81 47.48
N LEU A 38 62.44 3.88 47.40
CA LEU A 38 62.67 2.44 47.62
C LEU A 38 61.58 1.54 47.00
N SER A 39 62.08 0.48 46.39
CA SER A 39 61.48 -0.58 45.57
C SER A 39 60.45 -1.47 46.29
N ALA A 40 59.35 -1.83 45.60
CA ALA A 40 58.80 -3.19 45.57
C ALA A 40 57.70 -3.34 44.49
N LYS A 41 57.96 -4.17 43.45
CA LYS A 41 56.91 -4.75 42.58
C LYS A 41 56.16 -5.84 43.35
N PRO A 42 54.84 -6.01 43.13
CA PRO A 42 54.45 -7.28 42.51
C PRO A 42 53.31 -7.21 41.48
N SER A 43 53.38 -8.22 40.61
CA SER A 43 52.33 -8.92 39.86
C SER A 43 51.24 -8.14 39.09
N ARG A 44 51.35 -8.28 37.77
CA ARG A 44 50.29 -8.07 36.77
C ARG A 44 48.99 -8.77 37.21
N ARG A 45 47.94 -8.00 37.48
CA ARG A 45 46.56 -8.48 37.33
C ARG A 45 46.20 -8.38 35.84
N PRO A 46 45.63 -9.42 35.20
CA PRO A 46 45.17 -9.28 33.84
C PRO A 46 43.99 -8.30 33.84
N PHE A 47 44.07 -7.29 32.97
CA PHE A 47 42.92 -6.47 32.60
C PHE A 47 41.78 -7.41 32.20
N ALA A 48 40.77 -7.51 33.04
CA ALA A 48 39.48 -8.07 32.65
C ALA A 48 38.96 -7.15 31.53
N LYS A 49 39.07 -7.61 30.28
CA LYS A 49 38.34 -7.03 29.16
C LYS A 49 36.87 -6.93 29.60
N PRO A 50 36.19 -5.78 29.44
CA PRO A 50 34.75 -5.81 29.56
C PRO A 50 34.29 -6.78 28.48
N ALA A 51 33.74 -7.92 28.91
CA ALA A 51 33.11 -8.86 28.01
C ALA A 51 32.12 -8.03 27.20
N SER A 52 32.41 -7.85 25.91
CA SER A 52 31.44 -7.32 24.97
C SER A 52 30.27 -8.28 25.08
N LYS A 53 29.24 -7.87 25.83
CA LYS A 53 27.94 -8.51 25.76
C LYS A 53 27.58 -8.38 24.30
N SER A 54 27.82 -9.45 23.53
CA SER A 54 27.30 -9.59 22.19
C SER A 54 25.84 -9.26 22.34
N ASN A 55 25.44 -8.13 21.77
CA ASN A 55 24.04 -7.75 21.71
C ASN A 55 23.38 -8.72 20.72
N ARG A 56 23.28 -10.00 21.11
CA ARG A 56 22.29 -10.96 20.62
C ARG A 56 20.96 -10.51 21.22
N GLN A 57 20.54 -9.34 20.78
CA GLN A 57 19.26 -8.77 21.11
C GLN A 57 18.26 -9.48 20.22
N VAL A 58 17.76 -10.59 20.78
CA VAL A 58 16.41 -11.12 20.59
C VAL A 58 15.91 -11.03 19.15
N ASP A 59 16.06 -12.13 18.41
CA ASP A 59 15.21 -12.46 17.28
C ASP A 59 13.74 -12.42 17.76
N ALA A 60 13.12 -11.27 17.62
CA ALA A 60 11.69 -11.09 17.79
C ALA A 60 11.02 -11.79 16.61
N ALA A 61 10.85 -13.12 16.73
CA ALA A 61 9.96 -13.98 15.96
C ALA A 61 9.64 -13.44 14.56
N ALA A 62 10.65 -13.44 13.69
CA ALA A 62 10.45 -13.19 12.27
C ALA A 62 9.62 -14.36 11.74
N ILE A 63 8.35 -14.14 11.40
CA ILE A 63 7.69 -14.98 10.40
C ILE A 63 8.38 -14.61 9.09
N PRO A 64 9.23 -15.46 8.48
CA PRO A 64 9.78 -15.19 7.16
C PRO A 64 8.67 -15.55 6.17
N SER A 65 7.69 -14.66 6.04
CA SER A 65 6.38 -14.96 5.44
C SER A 65 6.33 -14.74 3.93
N SER A 66 7.30 -14.03 3.35
CA SER A 66 7.23 -13.61 1.93
C SER A 66 7.26 -14.79 0.95
N ALA A 67 8.10 -15.80 1.19
CA ALA A 67 8.19 -16.94 0.26
C ALA A 67 6.91 -17.79 0.27
N ALA A 68 6.33 -18.06 1.45
CA ALA A 68 5.10 -18.82 1.56
C ALA A 68 3.89 -18.07 0.99
N GLU A 69 3.79 -16.76 1.26
CA GLU A 69 2.77 -15.87 0.65
C GLU A 69 2.82 -15.96 -0.88
N LEU A 70 4.03 -15.83 -1.46
CA LEU A 70 4.24 -15.87 -2.90
C LEU A 70 3.97 -17.26 -3.51
N LEU A 71 4.31 -18.34 -2.80
CA LEU A 71 3.98 -19.70 -3.24
C LEU A 71 2.47 -19.94 -3.25
N CYS A 72 1.76 -19.52 -2.21
CA CYS A 72 0.30 -19.61 -2.16
C CYS A 72 -0.36 -18.79 -3.27
N ALA A 73 0.07 -17.54 -3.45
CA ALA A 73 -0.44 -16.68 -4.51
C ALA A 73 -0.11 -17.25 -5.91
N GLY A 74 1.09 -17.79 -6.10
CA GLY A 74 1.51 -18.46 -7.34
C GLY A 74 0.69 -19.71 -7.65
N ALA A 75 0.37 -20.51 -6.64
CA ALA A 75 -0.50 -21.68 -6.82
C ALA A 75 -1.92 -21.27 -7.23
N VAL A 76 -2.50 -20.25 -6.59
CA VAL A 76 -3.81 -19.71 -6.96
C VAL A 76 -3.79 -19.09 -8.35
N PHE A 77 -2.72 -18.35 -8.69
CA PHE A 77 -2.51 -17.78 -10.02
C PHE A 77 -2.55 -18.88 -11.09
N LEU A 78 -1.75 -19.95 -10.92
CA LEU A 78 -1.68 -21.03 -11.89
C LEU A 78 -3.01 -21.78 -12.01
N ALA A 79 -3.68 -22.08 -10.89
CA ALA A 79 -4.98 -22.73 -10.91
C ALA A 79 -6.04 -21.88 -11.64
N ALA A 80 -6.12 -20.58 -11.33
CA ALA A 80 -7.05 -19.66 -11.97
C ALA A 80 -6.72 -19.45 -13.46
N LEU A 81 -5.44 -19.30 -13.81
CA LEU A 81 -5.02 -19.12 -15.19
C LEU A 81 -5.36 -20.35 -16.04
N LEU A 82 -5.11 -21.56 -15.52
CA LEU A 82 -5.48 -22.80 -16.21
C LEU A 82 -7.00 -22.88 -16.40
N LEU A 83 -7.78 -22.57 -15.37
CA LEU A 83 -9.24 -22.57 -15.42
C LEU A 83 -9.80 -21.61 -16.48
N PHE A 84 -9.33 -20.36 -16.45
CA PHE A 84 -9.80 -19.31 -17.36
C PHE A 84 -9.30 -19.54 -18.79
N SER A 85 -8.09 -20.06 -18.96
CA SER A 85 -7.57 -20.43 -20.28
C SER A 85 -8.34 -21.61 -20.89
N TRP A 86 -8.75 -22.58 -20.07
CA TRP A 86 -9.52 -23.74 -20.53
C TRP A 86 -10.95 -23.37 -20.94
N THR A 87 -11.51 -22.32 -20.36
CA THR A 87 -12.87 -21.83 -20.63
C THR A 87 -12.90 -20.55 -21.47
N LEU A 88 -11.77 -20.19 -22.07
CA LEU A 88 -11.58 -18.96 -22.84
C LEU A 88 -12.45 -18.97 -24.10
N ALA A 89 -13.09 -17.83 -24.41
CA ALA A 89 -13.82 -17.70 -25.67
C ALA A 89 -12.84 -17.79 -26.87
N PRO A 90 -13.08 -18.70 -27.82
CA PRO A 90 -12.15 -18.94 -28.95
C PRO A 90 -12.24 -17.87 -30.05
N THR A 91 -13.22 -16.97 -29.95
CA THR A 91 -13.54 -15.96 -30.96
C THR A 91 -14.18 -14.73 -30.31
N VAL A 92 -14.58 -13.76 -31.13
CA VAL A 92 -15.31 -12.55 -30.74
C VAL A 92 -16.66 -12.92 -30.13
N THR A 93 -16.97 -12.34 -28.97
CA THR A 93 -18.26 -12.50 -28.29
C THR A 93 -19.13 -11.25 -28.43
N LEU A 94 -20.35 -11.31 -27.89
CA LEU A 94 -21.35 -10.23 -27.98
C LEU A 94 -20.98 -9.02 -27.12
N THR A 95 -21.81 -7.96 -27.23
CA THR A 95 -21.74 -6.73 -26.43
C THR A 95 -20.40 -6.00 -26.59
N ASP A 96 -19.84 -5.53 -25.49
CA ASP A 96 -18.67 -4.66 -25.46
C ASP A 96 -17.40 -5.39 -25.91
N SER A 97 -17.29 -6.70 -25.69
CA SER A 97 -16.08 -7.47 -26.01
C SER A 97 -15.66 -7.37 -27.48
N GLY A 98 -16.62 -7.38 -28.41
CA GLY A 98 -16.30 -7.26 -29.84
C GLY A 98 -15.74 -5.89 -30.21
N GLU A 99 -16.31 -4.83 -29.65
CA GLU A 99 -15.78 -3.46 -29.79
C GLU A 99 -14.39 -3.35 -29.17
N LEU A 100 -14.23 -3.84 -27.94
CA LEU A 100 -12.98 -3.76 -27.19
C LEU A 100 -11.83 -4.51 -27.90
N ILE A 101 -12.10 -5.66 -28.52
CA ILE A 101 -11.12 -6.39 -29.35
C ILE A 101 -10.67 -5.53 -30.53
N LEU A 102 -11.60 -4.92 -31.26
CA LEU A 102 -11.29 -4.10 -32.44
C LEU A 102 -10.53 -2.82 -32.05
N VAL A 103 -10.94 -2.17 -30.96
CA VAL A 103 -10.27 -1.00 -30.39
C VAL A 103 -8.85 -1.34 -29.96
N ALA A 104 -8.65 -2.44 -29.22
CA ALA A 104 -7.33 -2.86 -28.76
C ALA A 104 -6.41 -3.23 -29.94
N GLN A 105 -6.91 -3.95 -30.95
CA GLN A 105 -6.12 -4.25 -32.14
C GLN A 105 -5.69 -2.96 -32.88
N GLY A 106 -6.61 -2.01 -33.05
CA GLY A 106 -6.38 -0.79 -33.83
C GLY A 106 -5.79 0.39 -33.05
N LEU A 107 -5.55 0.27 -31.73
CA LEU A 107 -5.29 1.40 -30.83
C LEU A 107 -6.32 2.53 -31.04
N GLY A 108 -7.60 2.17 -31.01
CA GLY A 108 -8.73 3.09 -31.15
C GLY A 108 -9.18 3.75 -29.84
N VAL A 109 -10.35 4.38 -29.88
CA VAL A 109 -11.01 4.93 -28.68
C VAL A 109 -12.29 4.14 -28.46
N ALA A 110 -12.31 3.36 -27.37
CA ALA A 110 -13.49 2.60 -26.93
C ALA A 110 -14.59 3.53 -26.43
N HIS A 111 -15.79 2.98 -26.27
CA HIS A 111 -16.90 3.67 -25.62
C HIS A 111 -16.50 4.28 -24.25
N PRO A 112 -17.18 5.36 -23.82
CA PRO A 112 -16.86 6.07 -22.58
C PRO A 112 -16.74 5.18 -21.34
N PRO A 113 -15.74 5.37 -20.46
CA PRO A 113 -14.74 6.44 -20.46
C PRO A 113 -13.47 6.15 -21.28
N GLY A 114 -13.48 5.13 -22.14
CA GLY A 114 -12.43 4.84 -23.12
C GLY A 114 -11.30 3.92 -22.63
N PHE A 115 -11.23 3.61 -21.33
CA PHE A 115 -10.34 2.61 -20.72
C PHE A 115 -8.87 2.62 -21.21
N PRO A 116 -8.21 3.80 -21.32
CA PRO A 116 -6.93 3.94 -22.03
C PRO A 116 -5.84 2.97 -21.58
N LEU A 117 -5.70 2.72 -20.27
CA LEU A 117 -4.68 1.79 -19.76
C LEU A 117 -4.97 0.36 -20.22
N TRP A 118 -6.23 -0.05 -20.21
CA TRP A 118 -6.63 -1.37 -20.68
C TRP A 118 -6.34 -1.51 -22.18
N VAL A 119 -6.71 -0.51 -22.99
CA VAL A 119 -6.50 -0.53 -24.45
C VAL A 119 -5.01 -0.68 -24.80
N ILE A 120 -4.13 0.07 -24.12
CA ILE A 120 -2.69 -0.01 -24.35
C ILE A 120 -2.16 -1.42 -24.02
N LEU A 121 -2.55 -2.00 -22.89
CA LEU A 121 -2.09 -3.34 -22.48
C LEU A 121 -2.68 -4.46 -23.35
N ALA A 122 -3.96 -4.35 -23.71
CA ALA A 122 -4.64 -5.29 -24.60
C ALA A 122 -4.06 -5.24 -26.02
N HIS A 123 -3.63 -4.06 -26.49
CA HIS A 123 -2.90 -3.94 -27.75
C HIS A 123 -1.60 -4.74 -27.71
N LEU A 124 -0.81 -4.65 -26.62
CA LEU A 124 0.41 -5.45 -26.47
C LEU A 124 0.10 -6.96 -26.51
N ALA A 125 -0.99 -7.40 -25.91
CA ALA A 125 -1.43 -8.79 -25.99
C ALA A 125 -1.75 -9.20 -27.44
N SER A 126 -2.38 -8.32 -28.23
CA SER A 126 -2.70 -8.58 -29.65
C SER A 126 -1.47 -8.86 -30.53
N LEU A 127 -0.29 -8.35 -30.15
CA LEU A 127 0.97 -8.53 -30.88
C LEU A 127 1.59 -9.92 -30.69
N VAL A 128 1.18 -10.68 -29.67
CA VAL A 128 1.69 -12.04 -29.43
C VAL A 128 1.29 -12.96 -30.59
N PRO A 129 2.20 -13.64 -31.30
CA PRO A 129 1.87 -14.39 -32.52
C PRO A 129 1.26 -15.78 -32.25
N LEU A 130 0.34 -15.89 -31.31
CA LEU A 130 -0.32 -17.15 -30.91
C LEU A 130 -1.84 -17.04 -31.10
N GLY A 131 -2.44 -17.98 -31.83
CA GLY A 131 -3.89 -17.98 -32.10
C GLY A 131 -4.37 -16.78 -32.90
N ASN A 132 -5.69 -16.59 -32.97
CA ASN A 132 -6.30 -15.41 -33.59
C ASN A 132 -6.28 -14.20 -32.65
N VAL A 133 -6.54 -12.99 -33.18
CA VAL A 133 -6.50 -11.74 -32.40
C VAL A 133 -7.48 -11.74 -31.22
N ALA A 134 -8.68 -12.29 -31.40
CA ALA A 134 -9.68 -12.39 -30.33
C ALA A 134 -9.17 -13.24 -29.16
N VAL A 135 -8.58 -14.40 -29.43
CA VAL A 135 -7.99 -15.27 -28.39
C VAL A 135 -6.89 -14.55 -27.62
N ARG A 136 -6.00 -13.82 -28.30
CA ARG A 136 -4.90 -13.08 -27.65
C ARG A 136 -5.41 -12.02 -26.68
N ILE A 137 -6.42 -11.27 -27.11
CA ILE A 137 -7.00 -10.19 -26.30
C ILE A 137 -7.88 -10.77 -25.18
N ASN A 138 -8.71 -11.78 -25.47
CA ASN A 138 -9.48 -12.51 -24.45
C ASN A 138 -8.54 -13.08 -23.37
N PHE A 139 -7.39 -13.65 -23.77
CA PHE A 139 -6.40 -14.19 -22.85
C PHE A 139 -5.82 -13.13 -21.91
N SER A 140 -5.73 -11.86 -22.33
CA SER A 140 -5.32 -10.77 -21.44
C SER A 140 -6.26 -10.61 -20.25
N SER A 141 -7.58 -10.75 -20.45
CA SER A 141 -8.57 -10.78 -19.36
C SER A 141 -8.34 -11.96 -18.42
N ALA A 142 -8.13 -13.17 -18.97
CA ALA A 142 -7.85 -14.36 -18.18
C ALA A 142 -6.59 -14.19 -17.33
N PHE A 143 -5.54 -13.61 -17.91
CA PHE A 143 -4.29 -13.32 -17.23
C PHE A 143 -4.46 -12.30 -16.10
N PHE A 144 -5.13 -11.17 -16.36
CA PHE A 144 -5.41 -10.17 -15.32
C PHE A 144 -6.32 -10.70 -14.22
N ALA A 145 -7.33 -11.51 -14.55
CA ALA A 145 -8.20 -12.16 -13.58
C ALA A 145 -7.42 -13.15 -12.69
N ALA A 146 -6.55 -13.96 -13.27
CA ALA A 146 -5.70 -14.89 -12.52
C ALA A 146 -4.75 -14.12 -11.58
N LEU A 147 -4.14 -13.03 -12.06
CA LEU A 147 -3.34 -12.14 -11.22
C LEU A 147 -4.18 -11.50 -10.11
N ALA A 148 -5.43 -11.13 -10.38
CA ALA A 148 -6.33 -10.58 -9.37
C ALA A 148 -6.62 -11.62 -8.27
N CYS A 149 -6.89 -12.88 -8.62
CA CYS A 149 -7.06 -13.98 -7.65
C CYS A 149 -5.82 -14.15 -6.76
N ALA A 150 -4.63 -14.15 -7.36
CA ALA A 150 -3.36 -14.22 -6.63
C ALA A 150 -3.13 -13.00 -5.73
N MET A 151 -3.45 -11.80 -6.22
CA MET A 151 -3.33 -10.57 -5.45
C MET A 151 -4.32 -10.55 -4.28
N LEU A 152 -5.53 -11.08 -4.45
CA LEU A 152 -6.48 -11.22 -3.34
C LEU A 152 -5.94 -12.15 -2.26
N THR A 153 -5.30 -13.27 -2.64
CA THR A 153 -4.59 -14.14 -1.69
C THR A 153 -3.53 -13.35 -0.91
N LEU A 154 -2.74 -12.50 -1.57
CA LEU A 154 -1.76 -11.64 -0.90
C LEU A 154 -2.41 -10.58 0.01
N VAL A 155 -3.51 -9.95 -0.42
CA VAL A 155 -4.27 -8.98 0.38
C VAL A 155 -4.78 -9.62 1.66
N VAL A 156 -5.38 -10.81 1.57
CA VAL A 156 -5.92 -11.52 2.74
C VAL A 156 -4.80 -11.99 3.65
N ALA A 157 -3.71 -12.55 3.11
CA ALA A 157 -2.54 -12.90 3.91
C ALA A 157 -1.97 -11.66 4.64
N GLU A 158 -1.82 -10.54 3.94
CA GLU A 158 -1.33 -9.28 4.50
C GLU A 158 -2.27 -8.76 5.61
N LEU A 159 -3.58 -8.87 5.41
CA LEU A 159 -4.58 -8.48 6.40
C LEU A 159 -4.49 -9.34 7.66
N MET A 160 -4.40 -10.67 7.51
CA MET A 160 -4.27 -11.61 8.63
C MET A 160 -2.99 -11.39 9.41
N ILE A 161 -1.87 -11.18 8.72
CA ILE A 161 -0.59 -10.84 9.35
C ILE A 161 -0.69 -9.50 10.07
N THR A 162 -1.26 -8.47 9.43
CA THR A 162 -1.45 -7.14 10.05
C THR A 162 -2.29 -7.23 11.32
N ALA A 163 -3.34 -8.05 11.33
CA ALA A 163 -4.18 -8.28 12.50
C ALA A 163 -3.39 -8.89 13.67
N ALA A 164 -2.43 -9.78 13.40
CA ALA A 164 -1.57 -10.36 14.42
C ALA A 164 -0.58 -9.35 15.05
N TYR A 165 -0.26 -8.24 14.36
CA TYR A 165 0.55 -7.14 14.91
C TYR A 165 -0.26 -6.18 15.78
N LEU A 166 -1.59 -6.21 15.73
CA LEU A 166 -2.42 -5.41 16.62
C LEU A 166 -2.35 -5.97 18.04
N PRO A 167 -2.31 -5.12 19.08
CA PRO A 167 -2.17 -5.59 20.45
C PRO A 167 -3.33 -6.53 20.82
N ALA A 168 -2.99 -7.78 21.15
CA ALA A 168 -3.93 -8.71 21.75
C ALA A 168 -4.46 -8.13 23.08
N ARG A 169 -5.77 -8.25 23.29
CA ARG A 169 -6.40 -7.93 24.58
C ARG A 169 -5.72 -8.79 25.65
N LYS A 170 -5.16 -8.15 26.69
CA LYS A 170 -4.30 -8.78 27.71
C LYS A 170 -4.81 -10.17 28.15
N GLY A 171 -4.04 -11.21 27.83
CA GLY A 171 -4.15 -12.55 28.36
C GLY A 171 -2.73 -13.11 28.47
N GLY A 172 -2.30 -13.45 29.68
CA GLY A 172 -0.91 -13.71 30.00
C GLY A 172 -0.40 -15.11 29.64
N ALA A 173 0.93 -15.19 29.64
CA ALA A 173 1.80 -16.36 29.80
C ALA A 173 1.81 -17.43 28.69
N GLN A 174 2.77 -17.38 27.76
CA GLN A 174 3.21 -18.60 27.06
C GLN A 174 4.58 -18.38 26.37
N GLN A 175 5.65 -19.03 26.85
CA GLN A 175 6.95 -19.03 26.15
C GLN A 175 7.47 -20.43 25.80
N ARG A 176 6.76 -21.52 26.18
CA ARG A 176 7.19 -22.92 25.95
C ARG A 176 6.34 -23.75 24.96
N LYS A 177 5.19 -23.27 24.47
CA LYS A 177 4.31 -23.99 23.51
C LYS A 177 4.58 -23.69 22.01
N ARG A 178 5.77 -23.14 21.72
CA ARG A 178 6.05 -22.29 20.55
C ARG A 178 6.22 -22.99 19.20
N ALA A 179 6.42 -24.31 19.16
CA ALA A 179 6.69 -25.05 17.91
C ALA A 179 5.42 -25.63 17.25
N GLU A 180 4.46 -26.08 18.06
CA GLU A 180 3.16 -26.59 17.60
C GLU A 180 2.22 -25.41 17.23
N ASP A 181 2.26 -24.34 18.05
CA ASP A 181 1.60 -23.06 17.77
C ASP A 181 2.00 -22.50 16.39
N SER A 182 3.27 -22.64 15.98
CA SER A 182 3.76 -22.09 14.70
C SER A 182 3.16 -22.74 13.44
N ARG A 183 2.69 -24.00 13.49
CA ARG A 183 2.01 -24.64 12.35
C ARG A 183 0.55 -24.17 12.27
N ILE A 184 -0.12 -24.13 13.42
CA ILE A 184 -1.51 -23.67 13.52
C ILE A 184 -1.61 -22.20 13.14
N ASP A 185 -0.68 -21.34 13.60
CA ASP A 185 -0.61 -19.93 13.24
C ASP A 185 -0.45 -19.73 11.73
N ARG A 186 0.38 -20.55 11.08
CA ARG A 186 0.54 -20.51 9.61
C ARG A 186 -0.74 -20.97 8.90
N LEU A 187 -1.38 -22.02 9.38
CA LEU A 187 -2.64 -22.49 8.80
C LEU A 187 -3.74 -21.42 8.91
N LEU A 188 -3.84 -20.75 10.06
CA LEU A 188 -4.79 -19.67 10.33
C LEU A 188 -4.57 -18.44 9.43
N VAL A 189 -3.36 -18.21 8.93
CA VAL A 189 -3.06 -17.14 7.97
C VAL A 189 -3.29 -17.60 6.53
N PHE A 190 -2.72 -18.73 6.13
CA PHE A 190 -2.66 -19.15 4.73
C PHE A 190 -3.94 -19.84 4.23
N ALA A 191 -4.68 -20.54 5.09
CA ALA A 191 -5.92 -21.20 4.65
C ALA A 191 -7.01 -20.18 4.24
N PRO A 192 -7.29 -19.10 5.00
CA PRO A 192 -8.21 -18.06 4.54
C PRO A 192 -7.71 -17.33 3.28
N ALA A 193 -6.39 -17.12 3.17
CA ALA A 193 -5.80 -16.45 2.01
C ALA A 193 -5.94 -17.26 0.71
N LEU A 194 -5.64 -18.57 0.77
CA LEU A 194 -5.87 -19.48 -0.35
C LEU A 194 -7.36 -19.59 -0.67
N GLY A 195 -8.20 -19.75 0.36
CA GLY A 195 -9.65 -19.82 0.22
C GLY A 195 -10.23 -18.60 -0.48
N ALA A 196 -9.82 -17.39 -0.10
CA ALA A 196 -10.30 -16.16 -0.73
C ALA A 196 -9.95 -16.07 -2.21
N GLY A 197 -8.69 -16.36 -2.59
CA GLY A 197 -8.26 -16.33 -3.99
C GLY A 197 -8.97 -17.37 -4.85
N LEU A 198 -9.13 -18.60 -4.34
CA LEU A 198 -9.86 -19.67 -5.04
C LEU A 198 -11.36 -19.36 -5.14
N LEU A 199 -12.01 -18.92 -4.05
CA LEU A 199 -13.43 -18.53 -4.09
C LEU A 199 -13.68 -17.42 -5.09
N MET A 200 -12.75 -16.46 -5.21
CA MET A 200 -12.82 -15.42 -6.23
C MET A 200 -12.66 -16.01 -7.65
N ALA A 201 -11.73 -16.95 -7.85
CA ALA A 201 -11.54 -17.62 -9.15
C ALA A 201 -12.79 -18.39 -9.61
N PHE A 202 -13.47 -19.08 -8.68
CA PHE A 202 -14.71 -19.82 -8.95
C PHE A 202 -15.97 -18.95 -8.83
N SER A 203 -15.84 -17.64 -8.62
CA SER A 203 -16.98 -16.73 -8.57
C SER A 203 -17.57 -16.53 -9.97
N ARG A 204 -18.89 -16.57 -10.09
CA ARG A 204 -19.58 -16.43 -11.38
C ARG A 204 -19.20 -15.15 -12.11
N THR A 205 -19.17 -14.03 -11.40
CA THR A 205 -18.94 -12.70 -11.98
C THR A 205 -17.51 -12.52 -12.50
N LEU A 206 -16.49 -12.90 -11.73
CA LEU A 206 -15.11 -12.76 -12.22
C LEU A 206 -14.87 -13.74 -13.36
N TRP A 207 -15.35 -14.99 -13.23
CA TRP A 207 -15.16 -16.00 -14.26
C TRP A 207 -15.80 -15.58 -15.60
N SER A 208 -17.03 -15.03 -15.59
CA SER A 208 -17.67 -14.57 -16.83
C SER A 208 -16.89 -13.47 -17.55
N TYR A 209 -16.16 -12.62 -16.82
CA TYR A 209 -15.31 -11.58 -17.42
C TYR A 209 -13.88 -12.05 -17.71
N ALA A 210 -13.42 -13.13 -17.07
CA ALA A 210 -12.10 -13.69 -17.32
C ALA A 210 -12.00 -14.40 -18.68
N THR A 211 -13.12 -14.86 -19.24
CA THR A 211 -13.14 -15.67 -20.48
C THR A 211 -13.31 -14.85 -21.76
N ILE A 212 -13.56 -13.54 -21.65
CA ILE A 212 -13.84 -12.63 -22.77
C ILE A 212 -13.06 -11.31 -22.60
N ALA A 213 -12.86 -10.56 -23.68
CA ALA A 213 -12.19 -9.26 -23.66
C ALA A 213 -12.99 -8.23 -22.86
N GLU A 214 -12.51 -7.89 -21.67
CA GLU A 214 -13.23 -7.05 -20.72
C GLU A 214 -12.28 -6.27 -19.81
N VAL A 215 -12.73 -5.08 -19.41
CA VAL A 215 -11.92 -4.09 -18.66
C VAL A 215 -11.89 -4.37 -17.15
N TYR A 216 -12.91 -5.08 -16.66
CA TYR A 216 -13.15 -5.29 -15.23
C TYR A 216 -12.08 -6.15 -14.55
N THR A 217 -11.42 -7.05 -15.29
CA THR A 217 -10.38 -7.95 -14.76
C THR A 217 -9.12 -7.16 -14.37
N LEU A 218 -8.66 -6.27 -15.26
CA LEU A 218 -7.56 -5.35 -14.97
C LEU A 218 -7.93 -4.36 -13.85
N ASN A 219 -9.14 -3.83 -13.87
CA ASN A 219 -9.61 -2.92 -12.83
C ASN A 219 -9.57 -3.58 -11.44
N THR A 220 -10.05 -4.83 -11.35
CA THR A 220 -10.04 -5.62 -10.12
C THR A 220 -8.63 -5.85 -9.62
N LEU A 221 -7.70 -6.24 -10.52
CA LEU A 221 -6.29 -6.39 -10.20
C LEU A 221 -5.69 -5.11 -9.60
N LEU A 222 -5.91 -3.96 -10.25
CA LEU A 222 -5.35 -2.68 -9.79
C LEU A 222 -5.92 -2.25 -8.43
N ILE A 223 -7.23 -2.43 -8.20
CA ILE A 223 -7.84 -2.18 -6.89
C ILE A 223 -7.20 -3.04 -5.81
N LEU A 224 -6.98 -4.33 -6.08
CA LEU A 224 -6.33 -5.25 -5.14
C LEU A 224 -4.87 -4.88 -4.88
N ILE A 225 -4.13 -4.42 -5.90
CA ILE A 225 -2.77 -3.86 -5.75
C ILE A 225 -2.80 -2.65 -4.80
N VAL A 226 -3.73 -1.71 -5.00
CA VAL A 226 -3.87 -0.53 -4.11
C VAL A 226 -4.11 -0.98 -2.67
N PHE A 227 -5.04 -1.90 -2.43
CA PHE A 227 -5.31 -2.41 -1.08
C PHE A 227 -4.10 -3.13 -0.48
N PHE A 228 -3.41 -3.98 -1.25
CA PHE A 228 -2.21 -4.67 -0.78
C PHE A 228 -1.14 -3.69 -0.35
N LEU A 229 -0.84 -2.68 -1.18
CA LEU A 229 0.18 -1.66 -0.90
C LEU A 229 -0.20 -0.83 0.33
N MET A 230 -1.48 -0.45 0.48
CA MET A 230 -1.96 0.29 1.65
C MET A 230 -1.90 -0.52 2.95
N LEU A 231 -2.23 -1.81 2.91
CA LEU A 231 -2.09 -2.71 4.05
C LEU A 231 -0.62 -2.94 4.42
N ARG A 232 0.25 -3.10 3.40
CA ARG A 232 1.70 -3.24 3.57
C ARG A 232 2.33 -2.00 4.20
N TRP A 233 1.95 -0.81 3.72
CA TRP A 233 2.33 0.46 4.32
C TRP A 233 1.93 0.53 5.79
N ARG A 234 0.65 0.23 6.10
CA ARG A 234 0.11 0.23 7.46
C ARG A 234 0.87 -0.74 8.38
N ARG A 235 1.10 -1.99 7.95
CA ARG A 235 1.77 -3.00 8.77
C ARG A 235 3.19 -2.57 9.14
N ARG A 236 3.95 -2.06 8.17
CA ARG A 236 5.34 -1.61 8.39
C ARG A 236 5.41 -0.47 9.40
N ILE A 237 4.50 0.50 9.31
CA ILE A 237 4.38 1.58 10.28
C ILE A 237 4.05 1.07 11.68
N ILE A 238 3.11 0.14 11.81
CA ILE A 238 2.73 -0.45 13.10
C ILE A 238 3.92 -1.21 13.72
N ALA A 239 4.64 -1.99 12.92
CA ALA A 239 5.81 -2.75 13.36
C ALA A 239 6.92 -1.83 13.89
N ASP A 240 7.30 -0.79 13.14
CA ASP A 240 8.37 0.13 13.55
C ASP A 240 8.02 0.94 14.80
N ARG A 241 6.76 1.39 14.92
CA ARG A 241 6.28 2.07 16.14
C ARG A 241 6.38 1.18 17.37
N ARG A 242 6.11 -0.13 17.23
CA ARG A 242 6.23 -1.11 18.32
C ARG A 242 7.69 -1.30 18.74
N GLU A 243 8.59 -1.33 17.77
CA GLU A 243 10.03 -1.50 18.00
C GLU A 243 10.74 -0.19 18.37
N LYS A 244 10.01 0.94 18.42
CA LYS A 244 10.53 2.30 18.65
C LYS A 244 11.65 2.68 17.66
N ARG A 245 11.56 2.19 16.42
CA ARG A 245 12.56 2.40 15.36
C ARG A 245 12.16 3.56 14.46
N GLY A 246 13.12 4.48 14.25
CA GLY A 246 13.21 5.42 13.13
C GLY A 246 12.03 6.38 12.86
N PRO A 247 12.16 7.27 11.86
CA PRO A 247 11.04 8.08 11.37
C PRO A 247 10.08 7.22 10.53
N VAL A 248 8.78 7.32 10.84
CA VAL A 248 7.66 6.61 10.19
C VAL A 248 7.63 6.74 8.66
N THR A 249 8.22 7.81 8.12
CA THR A 249 8.22 8.17 6.69
C THR A 249 9.04 7.24 5.80
N ILE A 250 9.91 6.39 6.36
CA ILE A 250 10.74 5.46 5.57
C ILE A 250 9.90 4.49 4.72
N HIS A 251 8.65 4.24 5.11
CA HIS A 251 7.74 3.32 4.42
C HIS A 251 6.84 3.99 3.38
N ASP A 252 6.94 5.31 3.18
CA ASP A 252 6.02 6.05 2.29
C ASP A 252 6.13 5.68 0.81
N SER A 253 7.17 4.95 0.41
CA SER A 253 7.24 4.34 -0.93
C SER A 253 6.03 3.46 -1.24
N TRP A 254 5.51 2.72 -0.26
CA TRP A 254 4.29 1.91 -0.42
C TRP A 254 3.04 2.77 -0.62
N LEU A 255 2.92 3.89 0.10
CA LEU A 255 1.84 4.86 -0.05
C LEU A 255 1.87 5.50 -1.44
N TYR A 256 3.05 5.95 -1.89
CA TYR A 256 3.20 6.58 -3.20
C TYR A 256 3.04 5.59 -4.36
N ALA A 257 3.48 4.35 -4.19
CA ALA A 257 3.17 3.26 -5.13
C ALA A 257 1.67 2.98 -5.20
N ALA A 258 0.97 2.97 -4.05
CA ALA A 258 -0.48 2.82 -4.01
C ALA A 258 -1.18 3.99 -4.71
N ALA A 259 -0.69 5.22 -4.52
CA ALA A 259 -1.22 6.40 -5.19
C ALA A 259 -1.01 6.35 -6.71
N ALA A 260 0.16 5.91 -7.18
CA ALA A 260 0.41 5.69 -8.61
C ALA A 260 -0.52 4.63 -9.19
N ALA A 261 -0.65 3.47 -8.52
CA ALA A 261 -1.56 2.40 -8.92
C ALA A 261 -3.02 2.86 -8.94
N PHE A 262 -3.44 3.69 -7.97
CA PHE A 262 -4.76 4.29 -7.94
C PHE A 262 -5.01 5.21 -9.14
N GLY A 263 -4.05 6.08 -9.47
CA GLY A 263 -4.13 6.94 -10.66
C GLY A 263 -4.21 6.17 -11.98
N LEU A 264 -3.44 5.09 -12.11
CA LEU A 264 -3.52 4.16 -13.24
C LEU A 264 -4.90 3.48 -13.31
N ALA A 265 -5.45 3.06 -12.17
CA ALA A 265 -6.76 2.42 -12.08
C ALA A 265 -7.91 3.36 -12.51
N LEU A 266 -7.80 4.66 -12.23
CA LEU A 266 -8.76 5.65 -12.73
C LEU A 266 -8.84 5.65 -14.27
N GLY A 267 -7.72 5.39 -14.96
CA GLY A 267 -7.65 5.23 -16.42
C GLY A 267 -8.17 3.87 -16.93
N VAL A 268 -8.67 3.02 -16.05
CA VAL A 268 -9.50 1.87 -16.43
C VAL A 268 -10.94 2.21 -16.10
N HIS A 269 -11.29 2.32 -14.81
CA HIS A 269 -12.69 2.52 -14.42
C HIS A 269 -12.81 3.50 -13.25
N HIS A 270 -12.78 4.80 -13.55
CA HIS A 270 -12.76 5.88 -12.55
C HIS A 270 -13.89 5.82 -11.49
N VAL A 271 -15.12 5.42 -11.84
CA VAL A 271 -16.24 5.32 -10.87
C VAL A 271 -15.97 4.27 -9.79
N THR A 272 -15.71 3.02 -10.17
CA THR A 272 -15.49 1.91 -9.22
C THR A 272 -14.24 2.15 -8.38
N VAL A 273 -13.17 2.68 -8.97
CA VAL A 273 -11.95 3.04 -8.25
C VAL A 273 -12.19 4.18 -7.26
N GLY A 274 -12.95 5.21 -7.64
CA GLY A 274 -13.34 6.31 -6.76
C GLY A 274 -14.10 5.85 -5.50
N LEU A 275 -14.95 4.82 -5.63
CA LEU A 275 -15.67 4.22 -4.50
C LEU A 275 -14.76 3.55 -3.46
N THR A 276 -13.49 3.29 -3.79
CA THR A 276 -12.53 2.73 -2.82
C THR A 276 -11.93 3.79 -1.89
N LEU A 277 -12.05 5.09 -2.21
CA LEU A 277 -11.46 6.19 -1.43
C LEU A 277 -11.88 6.21 0.05
N PRO A 278 -13.16 6.00 0.42
CA PRO A 278 -13.55 5.93 1.82
C PRO A 278 -12.81 4.83 2.60
N ALA A 279 -12.63 3.66 2.00
CA ALA A 279 -11.89 2.56 2.62
C ALA A 279 -10.40 2.92 2.80
N VAL A 280 -9.77 3.51 1.78
CA VAL A 280 -8.39 4.01 1.86
C VAL A 280 -8.25 5.08 2.94
N ALA A 281 -9.19 6.03 3.02
CA ALA A 281 -9.20 7.07 4.05
C ALA A 281 -9.32 6.48 5.46
N VAL A 282 -10.13 5.44 5.66
CA VAL A 282 -10.21 4.71 6.93
C VAL A 282 -8.87 4.05 7.28
N VAL A 283 -8.21 3.38 6.32
CA VAL A 283 -6.89 2.77 6.54
C VAL A 283 -5.86 3.84 6.94
N VAL A 284 -5.84 4.98 6.25
CA VAL A 284 -4.96 6.11 6.56
C VAL A 284 -5.24 6.67 7.95
N TYR A 285 -6.51 6.97 8.26
CA TYR A 285 -6.93 7.49 9.56
C TYR A 285 -6.54 6.54 10.71
N ARG A 286 -6.75 5.23 10.54
CA ARG A 286 -6.38 4.22 11.54
C ARG A 286 -4.86 4.05 11.69
N THR A 287 -4.07 4.49 10.72
CA THR A 287 -2.61 4.35 10.73
C THR A 287 -1.93 5.62 11.27
N GLU A 288 -2.28 6.79 10.75
CA GLU A 288 -1.59 8.07 11.02
C GLU A 288 -2.48 9.12 11.72
N GLY A 289 -3.79 8.86 11.86
CA GLY A 289 -4.75 9.80 12.46
C GLY A 289 -5.11 10.98 11.55
N LEU A 290 -5.90 11.93 12.08
CA LEU A 290 -6.42 13.07 11.30
C LEU A 290 -5.34 14.03 10.80
N ARG A 291 -4.20 14.14 11.49
CA ARG A 291 -3.09 15.03 11.11
C ARG A 291 -2.47 14.65 9.77
N PHE A 292 -2.65 13.41 9.30
CA PHE A 292 -2.18 13.01 7.98
C PHE A 292 -2.88 13.79 6.86
N PHE A 293 -4.16 14.10 7.01
CA PHE A 293 -4.96 14.75 5.96
C PHE A 293 -4.59 16.21 5.71
N THR A 294 -3.82 16.82 6.60
CA THR A 294 -3.25 18.17 6.40
C THR A 294 -1.75 18.12 6.09
N SER A 295 -1.18 16.92 5.88
CA SER A 295 0.24 16.73 5.66
C SER A 295 0.65 16.85 4.19
N ARG A 296 1.91 17.24 3.95
CA ARG A 296 2.51 17.24 2.59
C ARG A 296 2.54 15.86 1.94
N ARG A 297 2.50 14.78 2.73
CA ARG A 297 2.47 13.39 2.23
C ARG A 297 1.20 13.12 1.42
N LEU A 298 0.05 13.64 1.87
CA LEU A 298 -1.19 13.54 1.11
C LEU A 298 -1.10 14.32 -0.20
N VAL A 299 -0.49 15.52 -0.19
CA VAL A 299 -0.29 16.33 -1.40
C VAL A 299 0.57 15.57 -2.41
N TYR A 300 1.68 14.96 -1.99
CA TYR A 300 2.52 14.16 -2.88
C TYR A 300 1.79 12.93 -3.42
N ALA A 301 1.04 12.21 -2.58
CA ALA A 301 0.21 11.09 -3.05
C ALA A 301 -0.84 11.54 -4.08
N ALA A 302 -1.52 12.66 -3.84
CA ALA A 302 -2.49 13.22 -4.78
C ALA A 302 -1.84 13.61 -6.11
N LEU A 303 -0.69 14.30 -6.08
CA LEU A 303 0.04 14.69 -7.29
C LEU A 303 0.52 13.48 -8.10
N ILE A 304 1.02 12.43 -7.43
CA ILE A 304 1.45 11.19 -8.09
C ILE A 304 0.26 10.48 -8.74
N SER A 305 -0.87 10.39 -8.05
CA SER A 305 -2.10 9.80 -8.57
C SER A 305 -2.63 10.58 -9.79
N ILE A 306 -2.68 11.92 -9.70
CA ILE A 306 -3.10 12.78 -10.80
C ILE A 306 -2.14 12.64 -12.00
N ALA A 307 -0.82 12.62 -11.76
CA ALA A 307 0.16 12.46 -12.82
C ALA A 307 0.01 11.12 -13.55
N ALA A 308 -0.18 10.02 -12.81
CA ALA A 308 -0.43 8.70 -13.39
C ALA A 308 -1.73 8.66 -14.20
N MET A 309 -2.81 9.27 -13.68
CA MET A 309 -4.09 9.39 -14.38
C MET A 309 -3.95 10.19 -15.68
N VAL A 310 -3.29 11.36 -15.63
CA VAL A 310 -3.08 12.20 -16.82
C VAL A 310 -2.23 11.46 -17.86
N ALA A 311 -1.19 10.74 -17.43
CA ALA A 311 -0.32 9.98 -18.33
C ALA A 311 -1.10 8.94 -19.14
N VAL A 312 -2.03 8.22 -18.53
CA VAL A 312 -2.87 7.24 -19.27
C VAL A 312 -3.96 7.93 -20.09
N TYR A 313 -4.62 8.97 -19.58
CA TYR A 313 -5.68 9.66 -20.33
C TYR A 313 -5.17 10.50 -21.51
N ALA A 314 -3.89 10.86 -21.54
CA ALA A 314 -3.25 11.47 -22.71
C ALA A 314 -3.33 10.58 -23.97
N TYR A 315 -3.56 9.27 -23.79
CA TYR A 315 -3.86 8.35 -24.89
C TYR A 315 -5.07 8.77 -25.71
N LEU A 316 -6.15 9.28 -25.10
CA LEU A 316 -7.39 9.57 -25.81
C LEU A 316 -7.23 10.56 -26.97
N PRO A 317 -6.72 11.79 -26.74
CA PRO A 317 -6.50 12.73 -27.84
C PRO A 317 -5.44 12.25 -28.83
N PHE A 318 -4.41 11.54 -28.35
CA PHE A 318 -3.39 10.97 -29.23
C PHE A 318 -3.99 9.92 -30.18
N ALA A 319 -4.79 8.98 -29.67
CA ALA A 319 -5.48 7.99 -30.47
C ALA A 319 -6.46 8.65 -31.44
N ALA A 320 -7.31 9.57 -30.96
CA ALA A 320 -8.29 10.26 -31.79
C ALA A 320 -7.66 11.06 -32.94
N SER A 321 -6.45 11.61 -32.76
CA SER A 321 -5.72 12.36 -33.80
C SER A 321 -5.31 11.51 -35.02
N ARG A 322 -5.16 10.19 -34.83
CA ARG A 322 -4.79 9.24 -35.90
C ARG A 322 -6.00 8.75 -36.71
N SER A 323 -7.20 9.23 -36.41
CA SER A 323 -8.46 8.83 -37.06
C SER A 323 -8.64 7.30 -37.12
N PRO A 324 -8.62 6.59 -35.96
CA PRO A 324 -8.72 5.13 -35.93
C PRO A 324 -10.12 4.67 -36.36
N LEU A 325 -10.22 3.41 -36.78
CA LEU A 325 -11.48 2.80 -37.24
C LEU A 325 -12.62 2.94 -36.23
N ILE A 326 -12.33 2.68 -34.95
CA ILE A 326 -13.24 2.93 -33.83
C ILE A 326 -12.72 4.13 -33.05
N ASN A 327 -13.52 5.20 -33.02
CA ASN A 327 -13.15 6.48 -32.42
C ASN A 327 -14.34 7.11 -31.67
N TRP A 328 -14.76 6.50 -30.56
CA TRP A 328 -15.95 6.94 -29.82
C TRP A 328 -15.83 8.37 -29.30
N GLY A 329 -16.79 9.22 -29.70
CA GLY A 329 -16.87 10.61 -29.26
C GLY A 329 -15.74 11.52 -29.75
N ASN A 330 -14.78 11.01 -30.54
CA ASN A 330 -13.66 11.74 -31.13
C ASN A 330 -12.99 12.76 -30.17
N PRO A 331 -12.38 12.32 -29.06
CA PRO A 331 -11.91 13.21 -27.99
C PRO A 331 -10.65 14.01 -28.38
N ARG A 332 -10.75 14.98 -29.29
CA ARG A 332 -9.64 15.80 -29.80
C ARG A 332 -9.49 17.14 -29.07
N SER A 333 -10.58 17.68 -28.54
CA SER A 333 -10.61 18.91 -27.74
C SER A 333 -10.81 18.61 -26.26
N LEU A 334 -10.46 19.56 -25.39
CA LEU A 334 -10.69 19.44 -23.94
C LEU A 334 -12.17 19.16 -23.60
N GLN A 335 -13.09 19.75 -24.37
CA GLN A 335 -14.52 19.56 -24.18
C GLN A 335 -14.95 18.12 -24.52
N GLU A 336 -14.51 17.58 -25.66
CA GLU A 336 -14.84 16.21 -26.08
C GLU A 336 -14.18 15.18 -25.15
N ILE A 337 -12.94 15.42 -24.72
CA ILE A 337 -12.26 14.60 -23.71
C ILE A 337 -13.08 14.58 -22.42
N TRP A 338 -13.52 15.74 -21.92
CA TRP A 338 -14.33 15.83 -20.72
C TRP A 338 -15.66 15.09 -20.86
N TRP A 339 -16.35 15.26 -22.00
CA TRP A 339 -17.59 14.55 -22.28
C TRP A 339 -17.41 13.04 -22.32
N HIS A 340 -16.33 12.59 -22.96
CA HIS A 340 -15.98 11.19 -23.04
C HIS A 340 -15.65 10.60 -21.67
N ILE A 341 -14.82 11.26 -20.86
CA ILE A 341 -14.48 10.75 -19.52
C ILE A 341 -15.71 10.70 -18.61
N THR A 342 -16.58 11.71 -18.68
CA THR A 342 -17.79 11.78 -17.82
C THR A 342 -18.96 10.94 -18.33
N GLY A 343 -18.81 10.24 -19.46
CA GLY A 343 -19.88 9.45 -20.05
C GLY A 343 -21.07 10.28 -20.51
N ARG A 344 -20.86 11.55 -20.91
CA ARG A 344 -21.95 12.44 -21.36
C ARG A 344 -22.74 11.83 -22.51
N GLN A 345 -22.08 11.05 -23.38
CA GLN A 345 -22.73 10.35 -24.49
C GLN A 345 -23.82 9.38 -24.03
N TYR A 346 -23.73 8.82 -22.82
CA TYR A 346 -24.74 7.90 -22.28
C TYR A 346 -25.96 8.59 -21.70
N ARG A 347 -25.99 9.92 -21.58
CA ARG A 347 -27.14 10.64 -21.02
C ARG A 347 -28.43 10.41 -21.79
N VAL A 348 -28.34 10.08 -23.08
CA VAL A 348 -29.50 9.72 -23.91
C VAL A 348 -30.22 8.46 -23.44
N PHE A 349 -29.52 7.56 -22.75
CA PHE A 349 -30.11 6.34 -22.17
C PHE A 349 -30.66 6.56 -20.75
N LEU A 350 -30.38 7.72 -20.15
CA LEU A 350 -30.85 8.10 -18.82
C LEU A 350 -31.97 9.16 -18.88
N SER A 351 -32.30 9.67 -20.07
CA SER A 351 -33.45 10.54 -20.26
C SER A 351 -34.72 9.69 -20.24
N PHE A 352 -35.32 9.58 -19.05
CA PHE A 352 -36.69 9.14 -18.88
C PHE A 352 -37.62 10.33 -19.20
N THR A 353 -37.69 10.75 -20.46
CA THR A 353 -38.84 11.54 -20.91
C THR A 353 -40.00 10.56 -21.09
N PRO A 354 -41.05 10.62 -20.25
CA PRO A 354 -42.20 9.73 -20.34
C PRO A 354 -42.97 9.91 -21.64
#